data_AF-A0A9P7CK17-F1
#
_entry.id   AF-A0A9P7CK17-F1
#
_cell.length_a   1.000
_cell.length_b   1.000
_cell.length_c   1.000
_cell.angle_alpha   90.00
_cell.angle_beta   90.00
_cell.angle_gamma   90.00
#
_symmetry.space_group_name_H-M   'P 1'
#
loop_
_entity.id
_entity.type
_entity.pdbx_description
1 polymer ?
#
loop_
_entity_poly.entity_id
_entity_poly.type
_entity_poly.pdbx_seq_one_letter_code
_entity_poly.pdbx_strand_id
1 'polypeptide(L)'
;MGSQTSKVARRLPTKARPETLQNAPTESPTTLKAQIQAASELKTEFIEEDGRDPHLHEHLRSIGEVAIPPTITKMRTSDAMLGIVNERKKADSKELTEGIISIDAVYSLLEERKRLNPGEVDLVSTRQRWIEKYKVNQDTLSALLKYYGTMAVMPVAADDKEDRRMGVWVSDKADWERKVREVEERNEKIEKAKKDALKDNNREKDGKENMSQEEKKLKDLFEDDL
;
A
#
# COMPACT_ATOMS: atom_id res chain seq x y z
N MET A 1 62.42 43.54 25.03
CA MET A 1 62.03 42.12 24.89
C MET A 1 61.08 42.01 23.70
N GLY A 2 61.61 41.81 22.49
CA GLY A 2 60.82 41.76 21.25
C GLY A 2 60.51 40.32 20.86
N SER A 3 59.24 40.02 20.59
CA SER A 3 58.77 38.71 20.13
C SER A 3 59.07 38.54 18.64
N GLN A 4 59.96 37.60 18.28
CA GLN A 4 60.18 37.21 16.89
C GLN A 4 59.20 36.12 16.47
N THR A 5 58.39 36.42 15.45
CA THR A 5 57.47 35.50 14.78
C THR A 5 58.26 34.61 13.81
N SER A 6 58.24 33.28 13.97
CA SER A 6 58.82 32.38 12.98
C SER A 6 57.85 32.21 11.79
N LYS A 7 58.24 32.71 10.61
CA LYS A 7 57.53 32.51 9.34
C LYS A 7 58.06 31.25 8.67
N VAL A 8 57.37 30.12 8.83
CA VAL A 8 57.61 28.92 8.03
C VAL A 8 57.03 29.15 6.63
N ALA A 9 57.90 29.35 5.64
CA ALA A 9 57.51 29.47 4.24
C ALA A 9 57.00 28.11 3.73
N ARG A 10 55.69 28.00 3.50
CA ARG A 10 55.07 26.81 2.90
C ARG A 10 55.56 26.68 1.45
N ARG A 11 56.34 25.64 1.15
CA ARG A 11 56.73 25.31 -0.22
C ARG A 11 55.51 24.80 -0.98
N LEU A 12 55.01 25.63 -1.91
CA LEU A 12 53.97 25.22 -2.85
C LEU A 12 54.57 24.26 -3.89
N PRO A 13 53.86 23.19 -4.29
CA PRO A 13 54.32 22.30 -5.34
C PRO A 13 54.42 23.05 -6.68
N THR A 14 55.61 23.05 -7.28
CA THR A 14 55.89 23.72 -8.57
C THR A 14 55.58 22.85 -9.80
N LYS A 15 55.26 21.57 -9.59
CA LYS A 15 54.90 20.62 -10.67
C LYS A 15 53.50 20.09 -10.45
N ALA A 16 52.65 20.22 -11.47
CA ALA A 16 51.31 19.62 -11.47
C ALA A 16 51.42 18.10 -11.40
N ARG A 17 50.62 17.46 -10.53
CA ARG A 17 50.57 15.99 -10.45
C ARG A 17 49.95 15.44 -11.75
N PRO A 18 50.50 14.37 -12.34
CA PRO A 18 50.00 13.81 -13.60
C PRO A 18 48.51 13.40 -13.51
N GLU A 19 48.04 13.00 -12.33
CA GLU A 19 46.65 12.63 -12.07
C GLU A 19 45.66 13.81 -12.24
N THR A 20 46.11 15.05 -12.06
CA THR A 20 45.26 16.25 -12.23
C THR A 20 45.11 16.69 -13.69
N LEU A 21 45.94 16.16 -14.61
CA LEU A 21 45.93 16.52 -16.02
C LEU A 21 45.00 15.61 -16.86
N GLN A 22 44.70 14.40 -16.40
CA GLN A 22 43.86 13.47 -17.15
C GLN A 22 42.35 13.79 -17.08
N ASN A 23 41.92 14.49 -16.03
CA ASN A 23 40.52 14.84 -15.76
C ASN A 23 40.36 16.35 -15.53
N ALA A 24 40.95 17.16 -16.41
CA ALA A 24 40.60 18.58 -16.45
C ALA A 24 39.16 18.69 -16.97
N PRO A 25 38.22 19.28 -16.21
CA PRO A 25 36.87 19.50 -16.71
C PRO A 25 36.94 20.43 -17.92
N THR A 26 36.34 20.01 -19.04
CA THR A 26 36.25 20.80 -20.28
C THR A 26 35.37 22.03 -20.11
N GLU A 27 34.46 22.01 -19.13
CA GLU A 27 33.51 23.08 -18.89
C GLU A 27 33.44 23.41 -17.40
N SER A 28 33.46 24.71 -17.08
CA SER A 28 33.30 25.20 -15.72
C SER A 28 31.83 25.13 -15.30
N PRO A 29 31.48 24.81 -14.05
CA PRO A 29 30.08 24.81 -13.60
C PRO A 29 29.39 26.18 -13.74
N THR A 30 30.15 27.25 -13.96
CA THR A 30 29.65 28.60 -14.22
C THR A 30 29.01 28.74 -15.61
N THR A 31 29.44 27.97 -16.63
CA THR A 31 28.84 28.00 -17.98
C THR A 31 27.50 27.27 -18.04
N LEU A 32 27.20 26.38 -17.08
CA LEU A 32 25.90 25.68 -16.98
C LEU A 32 24.77 26.59 -16.48
N LYS A 33 25.06 27.65 -15.72
CA LYS A 33 24.04 28.62 -15.28
C LYS A 33 23.44 29.40 -16.45
N ALA A 34 24.25 29.72 -17.46
CA ALA A 34 23.79 30.45 -18.64
C ALA A 34 22.74 29.65 -19.44
N GLN A 35 22.87 28.32 -19.48
CA GLN A 35 21.96 27.45 -20.23
C GLN A 35 20.61 27.25 -19.51
N ILE A 36 20.62 27.21 -18.17
CA ILE A 36 19.40 27.08 -17.36
C ILE A 36 18.63 28.41 -17.31
N GLN A 37 19.33 29.57 -17.30
CA GLN A 37 18.70 30.88 -17.34
C GLN A 37 18.13 31.23 -18.72
N ALA A 38 18.78 30.78 -19.82
CA ALA A 38 18.28 30.98 -21.18
C ALA A 38 16.90 30.33 -21.44
N ALA A 39 16.56 29.25 -20.73
CA ALA A 39 15.26 28.59 -20.85
C ALA A 39 14.14 29.26 -20.01
N SER A 40 14.49 30.06 -18.99
CA SER A 40 13.51 30.62 -18.04
C SER A 40 13.14 32.09 -18.31
N GLU A 41 13.93 32.83 -19.09
CA GLU A 41 13.80 34.30 -19.18
C GLU A 41 13.10 34.82 -20.45
N LEU A 42 12.81 33.96 -21.44
CA LEU A 42 12.17 34.38 -22.69
C LEU A 42 10.73 33.86 -22.77
N LYS A 43 9.81 34.50 -22.04
CA LYS A 43 8.40 34.56 -22.47
C LYS A 43 8.31 35.54 -23.64
N THR A 44 8.71 35.08 -24.82
CA THR A 44 8.53 35.82 -26.07
C THR A 44 7.07 35.74 -26.51
N GLU A 45 6.58 36.76 -27.23
CA GLU A 45 5.19 36.82 -27.76
C GLU A 45 4.78 35.52 -28.50
N PHE A 46 5.76 34.85 -29.11
CA PHE A 46 5.61 33.54 -29.75
C PHE A 46 5.07 32.44 -28.82
N ILE A 47 5.48 32.40 -27.55
CA ILE A 47 5.01 31.38 -26.58
C ILE A 47 3.57 31.66 -26.14
N GLU A 48 3.14 32.93 -26.14
CA GLU A 48 1.77 33.30 -25.79
C GLU A 48 0.77 33.01 -26.93
N GLU A 49 1.22 33.06 -28.18
CA GLU A 49 0.45 32.64 -29.35
C GLU A 49 0.30 31.12 -29.45
N ASP A 50 1.36 30.36 -29.18
CA ASP A 50 1.32 28.88 -29.13
C ASP A 50 0.33 28.38 -28.07
N GLY A 51 0.22 29.06 -26.92
CA GLY A 51 -0.76 28.73 -25.87
C GLY A 51 -2.23 28.91 -26.28
N ARG A 52 -2.49 29.55 -27.43
CA ARG A 52 -3.83 29.72 -28.02
C ARG A 52 -4.09 28.75 -29.17
N ASP A 53 -3.11 27.95 -29.60
CA ASP A 53 -3.30 26.97 -30.66
C ASP A 53 -4.07 25.73 -30.12
N PRO A 54 -5.29 25.45 -30.62
CA PRO A 54 -6.05 24.27 -30.22
C PRO A 54 -5.38 22.94 -30.61
N HIS A 55 -4.39 22.94 -31.50
CA HIS A 55 -3.67 21.74 -31.96
C HIS A 55 -2.26 21.61 -31.34
N LEU A 56 -1.86 22.52 -30.45
CA LEU A 56 -0.54 22.50 -29.80
C LEU A 56 -0.21 21.14 -29.17
N HIS A 57 -1.19 20.54 -28.48
CA HIS A 57 -1.00 19.25 -27.82
C HIS A 57 -0.76 18.09 -28.81
N GLU A 58 -1.34 18.15 -30.01
CA GLU A 58 -1.11 17.14 -31.05
C GLU A 58 0.30 17.30 -31.64
N HIS A 59 0.72 18.54 -31.89
CA HIS A 59 2.07 18.84 -32.36
C HIS A 59 3.15 18.47 -31.32
N LEU A 60 2.96 18.77 -30.04
CA LEU A 60 3.89 18.37 -28.97
C LEU A 60 3.99 16.84 -28.83
N ARG A 61 2.88 16.10 -29.01
CA ARG A 61 2.90 14.64 -29.04
C ARG A 61 3.65 14.10 -30.26
N SER A 62 3.58 14.78 -31.40
CA SER A 62 4.29 14.37 -32.62
C SER A 62 5.81 14.57 -32.53
N ILE A 63 6.27 15.59 -31.80
CA ILE A 63 7.69 15.89 -31.58
C ILE A 63 8.30 14.89 -30.58
N GLY A 64 7.51 14.43 -29.60
CA GLY A 64 7.97 13.50 -28.58
C GLY A 64 8.84 14.16 -27.50
N GLU A 65 9.35 13.36 -26.57
CA GLU A 65 10.21 13.84 -25.50
C GLU A 65 11.55 14.32 -26.08
N VAL A 66 11.92 15.58 -25.81
CA VAL A 66 13.20 16.13 -26.20
C VAL A 66 14.30 15.44 -25.39
N ALA A 67 15.04 14.54 -26.04
CA ALA A 67 16.17 13.83 -25.44
C ALA A 67 17.34 14.81 -25.24
N ILE A 68 17.50 15.32 -24.03
CA ILE A 68 18.67 16.10 -23.64
C ILE A 68 19.82 15.10 -23.41
N PRO A 69 20.95 15.22 -24.15
CA PRO A 69 22.09 14.35 -23.91
C PRO A 69 22.58 14.56 -22.46
N PRO A 70 22.84 13.48 -21.69
CA PRO A 70 23.30 13.64 -20.32
C PRO A 70 24.67 14.30 -20.34
N THR A 71 24.73 15.56 -19.89
CA THR A 71 25.99 16.27 -19.71
C THR A 71 26.74 15.67 -18.53
N ILE A 72 27.48 14.59 -18.78
CA ILE A 72 28.34 13.95 -17.78
C ILE A 72 29.54 14.87 -17.55
N THR A 73 29.42 15.74 -16.56
CA THR A 73 30.58 16.48 -16.05
C THR A 73 31.52 15.46 -15.40
N LYS A 74 32.67 15.23 -16.02
CA LYS A 74 33.74 14.40 -15.44
C LYS A 74 34.28 15.11 -14.20
N MET A 75 33.73 14.76 -13.04
CA MET A 75 34.24 15.25 -11.76
C MET A 75 35.61 14.64 -11.47
N ARG A 76 36.48 15.41 -10.82
CA ARG A 76 37.80 14.92 -10.42
C ARG A 76 37.64 13.81 -9.39
N THR A 77 38.21 12.65 -9.65
CA THR A 77 38.19 11.49 -8.73
C THR A 77 38.85 11.77 -7.38
N SER A 78 39.66 12.83 -7.28
CA SER A 78 40.32 13.28 -6.05
C SER A 78 39.48 14.25 -5.20
N ASP A 79 38.23 14.52 -5.55
CA ASP A 79 37.37 15.42 -4.77
C ASP A 79 36.85 14.73 -3.51
N ALA A 80 37.10 15.33 -2.34
CA ALA A 80 36.60 14.83 -1.06
C ALA A 80 35.05 14.83 -1.01
N MET A 81 34.39 15.76 -1.71
CA MET A 81 32.93 15.84 -1.75
C MET A 81 32.31 14.63 -2.46
N LEU A 82 32.98 14.05 -3.46
CA LEU A 82 32.55 12.81 -4.13
C LEU A 82 32.54 11.63 -3.16
N GLY A 83 33.52 11.56 -2.24
CA GLY A 83 33.54 10.56 -1.17
C GLY A 83 32.29 10.64 -0.29
N ILE A 84 31.96 11.85 0.17
CA ILE A 84 30.79 12.11 1.02
C ILE A 84 29.48 11.76 0.30
N VAL A 85 29.32 12.15 -0.96
CA VAL A 85 28.11 11.83 -1.76
C VAL A 85 27.96 10.32 -1.94
N ASN A 86 29.04 9.61 -2.22
CA ASN A 86 29.01 8.16 -2.39
C ASN A 86 28.75 7.42 -1.07
N GLU A 87 29.26 7.91 0.05
CA GLU A 87 28.96 7.37 1.37
C GLU A 87 27.49 7.57 1.74
N ARG A 88 26.91 8.75 1.46
CA ARG A 88 25.49 9.01 1.66
C ARG A 88 24.62 8.08 0.82
N LYS A 89 24.92 7.93 -0.48
CA LYS A 89 24.20 6.98 -1.35
C LYS A 89 24.29 5.53 -0.84
N LYS A 90 25.45 5.13 -0.31
CA LYS A 90 25.63 3.80 0.29
C LYS A 90 24.86 3.64 1.59
N ALA A 91 24.79 4.67 2.44
CA ALA A 91 24.00 4.67 3.65
C ALA A 91 22.51 4.51 3.34
N ASP A 92 21.99 5.33 2.42
CA ASP A 92 20.60 5.26 1.97
C ASP A 92 20.25 3.86 1.42
N SER A 93 21.16 3.25 0.65
CA SER A 93 20.96 1.90 0.12
C SER A 93 20.99 0.79 1.17
N LYS A 94 21.72 0.98 2.29
CA LYS A 94 21.83 -0.02 3.36
C LYS A 94 20.63 0.00 4.30
N GLU A 95 20.12 1.20 4.63
CA GLU A 95 18.92 1.36 5.46
C GLU A 95 17.67 0.76 4.81
N LEU A 96 17.61 0.74 3.47
CA LEU A 96 16.50 0.14 2.73
C LEU A 96 16.51 -1.41 2.68
N THR A 97 17.58 -2.08 3.11
CA THR A 97 17.72 -3.53 2.94
C THR A 97 17.59 -4.35 4.21
N GLU A 98 17.78 -3.75 5.38
CA GLU A 98 17.74 -4.46 6.67
C GLU A 98 16.48 -4.08 7.46
N GLY A 99 15.59 -5.05 7.69
CA GLY A 99 14.38 -4.85 8.50
C GLY A 99 13.12 -4.45 7.74
N ILE A 100 13.16 -4.36 6.41
CA ILE A 100 11.96 -4.15 5.60
C ILE A 100 11.31 -5.51 5.30
N ILE A 101 10.10 -5.70 5.83
CA ILE A 101 9.25 -6.84 5.52
C ILE A 101 8.28 -6.45 4.39
N SER A 102 8.09 -7.34 3.41
CA SER A 102 7.09 -7.11 2.36
C SER A 102 5.68 -7.24 2.92
N ILE A 103 4.73 -6.52 2.33
CA ILE A 103 3.32 -6.58 2.74
C ILE A 103 2.78 -8.02 2.60
N ASP A 104 3.18 -8.73 1.55
CA ASP A 104 2.78 -10.12 1.33
C ASP A 104 3.32 -11.07 2.41
N ALA A 105 4.53 -10.81 2.91
CA ALA A 105 5.11 -11.56 4.02
C ALA A 105 4.40 -11.27 5.34
N VAL A 106 4.03 -10.00 5.61
CA VAL A 106 3.20 -9.62 6.76
C VAL A 106 1.85 -10.32 6.70
N TYR A 107 1.19 -10.28 5.54
CA TYR A 107 -0.10 -10.93 5.34
C TYR A 107 -0.01 -12.44 5.54
N SER A 108 1.02 -13.09 4.97
CA SER A 108 1.26 -14.53 5.13
C SER A 108 1.50 -14.93 6.59
N LEU A 109 2.28 -14.14 7.33
CA LEU A 109 2.55 -14.36 8.75
C LEU A 109 1.26 -14.27 9.57
N LEU A 110 0.47 -13.24 9.32
CA LEU A 110 -0.80 -13.03 10.00
C LEU A 110 -1.82 -14.14 9.65
N GLU A 111 -1.91 -14.58 8.39
CA GLU A 111 -2.75 -15.72 7.99
C GLU A 111 -2.30 -17.05 8.62
N GLU A 112 -1.00 -17.27 8.80
CA GLU A 112 -0.50 -18.42 9.55
C GLU A 112 -0.95 -18.36 11.02
N ARG A 113 -0.81 -17.20 11.66
CA ARG A 113 -1.28 -16.98 13.04
C ARG A 113 -2.76 -17.32 13.21
N LYS A 114 -3.61 -16.86 12.29
CA LYS A 114 -5.07 -17.13 12.31
C LYS A 114 -5.41 -18.63 12.35
N ARG A 115 -4.54 -19.49 11.80
CA ARG A 115 -4.76 -20.95 11.73
C ARG A 115 -4.23 -21.70 12.95
N LEU A 116 -3.46 -21.04 13.81
CA LEU A 116 -2.92 -21.64 15.02
C LEU A 116 -3.97 -21.71 16.13
N ASN A 117 -3.81 -22.70 17.01
CA ASN A 117 -4.64 -22.79 18.21
C ASN A 117 -4.24 -21.70 19.22
N PRO A 118 -5.16 -21.27 20.10
CA PRO A 118 -4.84 -20.29 21.13
C PRO A 118 -3.66 -20.77 22.00
N GLY A 119 -2.67 -19.91 22.19
CA GLY A 119 -1.44 -20.20 22.95
C GLY A 119 -0.28 -20.79 22.13
N GLU A 120 -0.51 -21.29 20.91
CA GLU A 120 0.59 -21.80 20.05
C GLU A 120 1.50 -20.68 19.52
N VAL A 121 1.00 -19.44 19.51
CA VAL A 121 1.74 -18.22 19.12
C VAL A 121 2.85 -17.89 20.12
N ASP A 122 2.70 -18.29 21.39
CA ASP A 122 3.68 -18.00 22.44
C ASP A 122 4.75 -19.09 22.58
N LEU A 123 4.61 -20.20 21.85
CA LEU A 123 5.64 -21.24 21.78
C LEU A 123 6.91 -20.68 21.13
N VAL A 124 8.04 -20.89 21.81
CA VAL A 124 9.37 -20.44 21.36
C VAL A 124 9.69 -21.02 19.98
N SER A 125 9.33 -22.28 19.72
CA SER A 125 9.53 -22.96 18.43
C SER A 125 8.78 -22.26 17.28
N THR A 126 7.53 -21.86 17.52
CA THR A 126 6.70 -21.16 16.52
C THR A 126 7.26 -19.78 16.21
N ARG A 127 7.63 -19.02 17.26
CA ARG A 127 8.22 -17.68 17.09
C ARG A 127 9.55 -17.72 16.37
N GLN A 128 10.41 -18.67 16.71
CA GLN A 128 11.70 -18.85 16.06
C GLN A 128 11.53 -19.18 14.57
N ARG A 129 10.58 -20.07 14.24
CA ARG A 129 10.24 -20.41 12.85
C ARG A 129 9.80 -19.17 12.04
N TRP A 130 9.02 -18.26 12.63
CA TRP A 130 8.60 -17.03 11.94
C TRP A 130 9.73 -16.02 11.78
N ILE A 131 10.59 -15.86 12.79
CA ILE A 131 11.78 -15.03 12.70
C ILE A 131 12.68 -15.49 11.55
N GLU A 132 12.91 -16.80 11.43
CA GLU A 132 13.75 -17.38 10.37
C GLU A 132 13.10 -17.29 9.00
N LYS A 133 11.80 -17.62 8.90
CA LYS A 133 11.07 -17.65 7.63
C LYS A 133 10.89 -16.25 7.02
N TYR A 134 10.54 -15.28 7.86
CA TYR A 134 10.20 -13.92 7.41
C TYR A 134 11.32 -12.91 7.64
N LYS A 135 12.44 -13.32 8.25
CA LYS A 135 13.60 -12.48 8.57
C LYS A 135 13.24 -11.24 9.38
N VAL A 136 12.41 -11.43 10.40
CA VAL A 136 11.87 -10.35 11.25
C VAL A 136 12.48 -10.42 12.65
N ASN A 137 12.83 -9.28 13.23
CA ASN A 137 13.33 -9.23 14.61
C ASN A 137 12.24 -9.64 15.62
N GLN A 138 12.65 -10.13 16.79
CA GLN A 138 11.72 -10.60 17.82
C GLN A 138 10.81 -9.47 18.37
N ASP A 139 11.35 -8.26 18.50
CA ASP A 139 10.60 -7.08 18.97
C ASP A 139 9.58 -6.63 17.94
N THR A 140 9.94 -6.58 16.66
CA THR A 140 9.03 -6.21 15.58
C THR A 140 7.95 -7.26 15.38
N LEU A 141 8.28 -8.55 15.49
CA LEU A 141 7.30 -9.64 15.51
C LEU A 141 6.30 -9.47 16.65
N SER A 142 6.78 -9.17 17.86
CA SER A 142 5.93 -8.98 19.03
C SER A 142 5.01 -7.77 18.89
N ALA A 143 5.52 -6.66 18.35
CA ALA A 143 4.69 -5.48 18.04
C ALA A 143 3.63 -5.81 16.97
N LEU A 144 4.02 -6.54 15.92
CA LEU A 144 3.13 -6.89 14.82
C LEU A 144 1.97 -7.77 15.29
N LEU A 145 2.27 -8.80 16.09
CA LEU A 145 1.25 -9.69 16.66
C LEU A 145 0.34 -9.00 17.69
N LYS A 146 0.83 -7.96 18.37
CA LYS A 146 0.03 -7.20 19.35
C LYS A 146 -0.94 -6.23 18.70
N TYR A 147 -0.52 -5.52 17.64
CA TYR A 147 -1.29 -4.42 17.08
C TYR A 147 -2.05 -4.77 15.80
N TYR A 148 -1.66 -5.84 15.09
CA TYR A 148 -2.29 -6.23 13.83
C TYR A 148 -3.06 -7.54 13.98
N GLY A 149 -4.29 -7.54 13.48
CA GLY A 149 -5.13 -8.72 13.33
C GLY A 149 -5.23 -9.16 11.87
N THR A 150 -5.86 -10.32 11.65
CA THR A 150 -6.25 -10.77 10.31
C THR A 150 -7.71 -10.52 10.03
N MET A 151 -8.04 -10.18 8.79
CA MET A 151 -9.43 -10.19 8.35
C MET A 151 -9.83 -11.61 7.93
N ALA A 152 -10.90 -12.13 8.51
CA ALA A 152 -11.54 -13.38 8.10
C ALA A 152 -12.85 -13.08 7.38
N VAL A 153 -13.06 -13.70 6.22
CA VAL A 153 -14.31 -13.58 5.46
C VAL A 153 -15.30 -14.61 5.99
N MET A 154 -16.48 -14.14 6.42
CA MET A 154 -17.55 -14.98 6.96
C MET A 154 -18.40 -15.60 5.85
N PRO A 155 -19.14 -16.69 6.15
CA PRO A 155 -20.16 -17.20 5.24
C PRO A 155 -21.23 -16.13 4.97
N VAL A 156 -21.88 -16.26 3.82
CA VAL A 156 -22.95 -15.34 3.39
C VAL A 156 -24.12 -15.42 4.38
N ALA A 157 -24.63 -14.27 4.81
CA ALA A 157 -25.76 -14.22 5.72
C ALA A 157 -27.08 -14.47 4.96
N ALA A 158 -27.98 -15.28 5.52
CA ALA A 158 -29.22 -15.73 4.85
C ALA A 158 -30.28 -14.60 4.68
N ASP A 159 -30.06 -13.46 5.31
CA ASP A 159 -30.85 -12.23 5.21
C ASP A 159 -30.31 -11.23 4.18
N ASP A 160 -29.09 -11.45 3.67
CA ASP A 160 -28.53 -10.58 2.64
C ASP A 160 -29.06 -10.97 1.26
N LYS A 161 -29.56 -9.98 0.52
CA LYS A 161 -30.15 -10.17 -0.82
C LYS A 161 -29.09 -10.19 -1.92
N GLU A 162 -27.89 -9.69 -1.62
CA GLU A 162 -26.80 -9.51 -2.57
C GLU A 162 -25.63 -10.47 -2.34
N ASP A 163 -25.83 -11.50 -1.50
CA ASP A 163 -24.83 -12.50 -1.14
C ASP A 163 -23.48 -11.92 -0.67
N ARG A 164 -23.50 -10.75 -0.01
CA ARG A 164 -22.25 -10.10 0.42
C ARG A 164 -21.67 -10.87 1.61
N ARG A 165 -20.35 -10.98 1.62
CA ARG A 165 -19.60 -11.62 2.71
C ARG A 165 -19.04 -10.56 3.64
N MET A 166 -19.29 -10.73 4.93
CA MET A 166 -18.75 -9.82 5.94
C MET A 166 -17.30 -10.16 6.27
N GLY A 167 -16.42 -9.17 6.17
CA GLY A 167 -15.05 -9.27 6.68
C GLY A 167 -15.04 -8.94 8.18
N VAL A 168 -14.48 -9.82 8.99
CA VAL A 168 -14.39 -9.62 10.43
C VAL A 168 -12.95 -9.82 10.89
N TRP A 169 -12.46 -8.92 11.75
CA TRP A 169 -11.14 -9.03 12.35
C TRP A 169 -11.07 -10.17 13.37
N VAL A 170 -10.05 -11.01 13.25
CA VAL A 170 -9.81 -12.18 14.09
C VAL A 170 -8.32 -12.30 14.42
N SER A 171 -8.05 -12.74 15.64
CA SER A 171 -6.70 -12.97 16.16
C SER A 171 -6.27 -14.43 16.08
N ASP A 172 -7.18 -15.36 16.44
CA ASP A 172 -6.86 -16.77 16.63
C ASP A 172 -7.93 -17.68 15.99
N LYS A 173 -7.60 -18.95 15.78
CA LYS A 173 -8.49 -19.94 15.15
C LYS A 173 -9.81 -20.11 15.90
N ALA A 174 -9.77 -20.17 17.23
CA ALA A 174 -10.96 -20.35 18.05
C ALA A 174 -11.95 -19.18 17.90
N ASP A 175 -11.43 -17.95 17.78
CA ASP A 175 -12.26 -16.76 17.53
C ASP A 175 -12.88 -16.79 16.14
N TRP A 176 -12.15 -17.30 15.14
CA TRP A 176 -12.65 -17.42 13.78
C TRP A 176 -13.78 -18.45 13.73
N GLU A 177 -13.56 -19.64 14.26
CA GLU A 177 -14.56 -20.73 14.29
C GLU A 177 -15.81 -20.32 15.07
N ARG A 178 -15.67 -19.60 16.18
CA ARG A 178 -16.81 -19.09 16.95
C ARG A 178 -17.68 -18.16 16.10
N LYS A 179 -17.06 -17.20 15.40
CA LYS A 179 -17.76 -16.24 14.56
C LYS A 179 -18.42 -16.89 13.35
N VAL A 180 -17.77 -17.87 12.74
CA VAL A 180 -18.35 -18.65 11.64
C VAL A 180 -19.60 -19.40 12.13
N ARG A 181 -19.50 -20.10 13.27
CA ARG A 181 -20.62 -20.83 13.86
C ARG A 181 -21.80 -19.93 14.20
N GLU A 182 -21.53 -18.73 14.74
CA GLU A 182 -22.58 -17.76 15.06
C GLU A 182 -23.38 -17.34 13.81
N VAL A 183 -22.69 -17.12 12.67
CA VAL A 183 -23.34 -16.79 11.40
C VAL A 183 -24.12 -17.98 10.86
N GLU A 184 -23.57 -19.20 10.94
CA GLU A 184 -24.25 -20.42 10.53
C GLU A 184 -25.53 -20.67 11.35
N GLU A 185 -25.46 -20.57 12.67
CA GLU A 185 -26.63 -20.70 13.56
C GLU A 185 -27.71 -19.66 13.27
N ARG A 186 -27.30 -18.41 12.97
CA ARG A 186 -28.22 -17.36 12.54
C ARG A 186 -28.89 -17.72 11.22
N ASN A 187 -28.12 -18.21 10.25
CA ASN A 187 -28.62 -18.63 8.94
C ASN A 187 -29.61 -19.79 9.07
N GLU A 188 -29.30 -20.80 9.88
CA GLU A 188 -30.20 -21.93 10.13
C GLU A 188 -31.53 -21.48 10.74
N LYS A 189 -31.49 -20.54 11.70
CA LYS A 189 -32.71 -19.97 12.30
C LYS A 189 -33.56 -19.22 11.27
N ILE A 190 -32.93 -18.43 10.41
CA ILE A 190 -33.62 -17.70 9.33
C ILE A 190 -34.24 -18.67 8.33
N GLU A 191 -33.50 -19.68 7.89
CA GLU A 191 -33.99 -20.68 6.94
C GLU A 191 -35.12 -21.52 7.54
N LYS A 192 -35.06 -21.86 8.83
CA LYS A 192 -36.15 -22.52 9.53
C LYS A 192 -37.39 -21.63 9.60
N ALA A 193 -37.23 -20.35 9.96
CA ALA A 193 -38.33 -19.39 10.00
C ALA A 193 -38.98 -19.19 8.62
N LYS A 194 -38.19 -19.11 7.55
CA LYS A 194 -38.69 -19.06 6.17
C LYS A 194 -39.53 -20.30 5.84
N LYS A 195 -39.04 -21.50 6.19
CA LYS A 195 -39.76 -22.77 5.96
C LYS A 195 -41.07 -22.85 6.74
N ASP A 196 -41.08 -22.40 7.99
CA ASP A 196 -42.30 -22.41 8.82
C ASP A 196 -43.32 -21.39 8.29
N ALA A 197 -42.89 -20.18 7.91
CA ALA A 197 -43.77 -19.20 7.26
C ALA A 197 -44.37 -19.70 5.93
N LEU A 198 -43.60 -20.44 5.12
CA LEU A 198 -44.08 -21.09 3.90
C LEU A 198 -45.16 -22.14 4.19
N LYS A 199 -45.00 -22.94 5.25
CA LYS A 199 -46.01 -23.92 5.67
C LYS A 199 -47.29 -23.26 6.14
N ASP A 200 -47.20 -22.18 6.91
CA ASP A 200 -48.37 -21.47 7.42
C ASP A 200 -49.14 -20.79 6.27
N ASN A 201 -48.44 -20.17 5.33
CA ASN A 201 -49.07 -19.57 4.14
C ASN A 201 -49.74 -20.62 3.24
N ASN A 202 -49.14 -21.80 3.08
CA ASN A 202 -49.76 -22.89 2.34
C ASN A 202 -50.99 -23.46 3.09
N ARG A 203 -50.95 -23.60 4.41
CA ARG A 203 -52.11 -24.01 5.22
C ARG A 203 -53.27 -23.01 5.14
N GLU A 204 -52.99 -21.71 5.13
CA GLU A 204 -54.02 -20.68 4.94
C GLU A 204 -54.65 -20.75 3.53
N LYS A 205 -53.85 -21.05 2.50
CA LYS A 205 -54.37 -21.27 1.14
C LYS A 205 -55.23 -22.53 1.05
N ASP A 206 -54.75 -23.65 1.60
CA ASP A 206 -55.50 -24.91 1.64
C ASP A 206 -56.80 -24.80 2.45
N GLY A 207 -56.81 -24.01 3.53
CA GLY A 207 -58.00 -23.73 4.33
C GLY A 207 -59.03 -22.85 3.59
N LYS A 208 -58.58 -21.90 2.77
CA LYS A 208 -59.47 -21.07 1.93
C LYS A 208 -60.02 -21.82 0.71
N GLU A 209 -59.25 -22.75 0.15
CA GLU A 209 -59.67 -23.58 -0.98
C GLU A 209 -60.67 -24.67 -0.54
N ASN A 210 -60.54 -25.22 0.67
CA ASN A 210 -61.44 -26.24 1.22
C ASN A 210 -62.70 -25.70 1.91
N MET A 211 -62.92 -24.38 1.98
CA MET A 211 -64.16 -23.86 2.54
C MET A 211 -65.36 -24.24 1.65
N SER A 212 -66.39 -24.84 2.26
CA SER A 212 -67.65 -25.17 1.60
C SER A 212 -68.29 -23.91 1.01
N GLN A 213 -69.00 -24.04 -0.12
CA GLN A 213 -69.69 -22.90 -0.76
C GLN A 213 -70.67 -22.19 0.20
N GLU A 214 -71.19 -22.90 1.20
CA GLU A 214 -72.05 -22.33 2.25
C GLU A 214 -71.29 -21.41 3.22
N GLU A 215 -70.06 -21.77 3.60
CA GLU A 215 -69.22 -20.94 4.47
C GLU A 215 -68.74 -19.67 3.77
N LYS A 216 -68.49 -19.76 2.45
CA LYS A 216 -68.17 -18.58 1.62
C LYS A 216 -69.36 -17.61 1.56
N LYS A 217 -70.59 -18.11 1.38
CA LYS A 217 -71.82 -17.30 1.37
C LYS A 217 -72.15 -16.69 2.72
N LEU A 218 -71.92 -17.42 3.81
CA LEU A 218 -72.12 -16.90 5.17
C LEU A 218 -71.14 -15.76 5.46
N LYS A 219 -69.90 -15.83 4.97
CA LYS A 219 -68.91 -14.79 5.21
C LYS A 219 -69.22 -13.49 4.45
N ASP A 220 -69.67 -13.58 3.20
CA ASP A 220 -70.16 -12.44 2.41
C ASP A 220 -71.32 -11.71 3.11
N LEU A 221 -72.26 -12.46 3.73
CA LEU A 221 -73.43 -11.90 4.41
C LEU A 221 -73.11 -11.05 5.66
N PHE A 222 -71.90 -11.14 6.21
CA PHE A 222 -71.48 -10.39 7.40
C PHE A 222 -70.36 -9.38 7.11
N GLU A 223 -69.80 -9.32 5.90
CA GLU A 223 -68.80 -8.32 5.52
C GLU A 223 -69.43 -7.01 5.01
N ASP A 224 -70.75 -6.97 4.75
CA ASP A 224 -71.48 -5.79 4.24
C ASP A 224 -72.02 -4.83 5.33
N ASP A 225 -71.85 -5.11 6.63
CA ASP A 225 -72.35 -4.29 7.75
C ASP A 225 -71.22 -3.58 8.55
N LEU A 226 -70.26 -2.94 7.86
CA LEU A 226 -69.29 -2.01 8.46
C LEU A 226 -68.93 -0.82 7.56
#